data_AF-A0A535RAX3-F1
#
_entry.id   AF-A0A535RAX3-F1
#
_cell.length_a   1.000
_cell.length_b   1.000
_cell.length_c   1.000
_cell.angle_alpha   90.00
_cell.angle_beta   90.00
_cell.angle_gamma   90.00
#
_symmetry.space_group_name_H-M   'P 1'
#
loop_
_entity.id
_entity.type
_entity.pdbx_description
1 polymer ?
#
loop_
_entity_poly.entity_id
_entity_poly.type
_entity_poly.pdbx_seq_one_letter_code
_entity_poly.pdbx_strand_id
1 'polypeptide(L)'
;MLHRMQQTARYLGSPGADDRHAMETARILRQLGADEELVVAGILHDAAKPAHTLLWHRIAAVLLGITPRVRTRLARGDSTFARYLDHARRGAEMARDDGASERVVRLIARHHQRPVTDDEMLLARADREALP
;
A
#
# COMPACT_ATOMS: atom_id res chain seq x y z
N MET A 1 13.82 -7.92 25.38
CA MET A 1 13.63 -6.48 25.08
C MET A 1 13.77 -6.15 23.60
N LEU A 2 14.84 -6.62 22.92
CA LEU A 2 15.07 -6.42 21.48
C LEU A 2 13.88 -6.77 20.58
N HIS A 3 13.23 -7.92 20.82
CA HIS A 3 12.05 -8.36 20.05
C HIS A 3 10.87 -7.38 20.13
N ARG A 4 10.67 -6.75 21.30
CA ARG A 4 9.58 -5.79 21.53
C ARG A 4 9.91 -4.44 20.87
N MET A 5 11.18 -4.03 20.86
CA MET A 5 11.64 -2.83 20.15
C MET A 5 11.58 -2.98 18.62
N GLN A 6 11.91 -4.16 18.10
CA GLN A 6 11.71 -4.50 16.68
C GLN A 6 10.23 -4.41 16.30
N GLN A 7 9.34 -5.00 17.12
CA GLN A 7 7.89 -4.89 16.92
C GLN A 7 7.41 -3.43 16.92
N THR A 8 7.85 -2.60 17.87
CA THR A 8 7.43 -1.19 17.90
C THR A 8 8.00 -0.39 16.72
N ALA A 9 9.22 -0.68 16.28
CA ALA A 9 9.82 -0.03 15.11
C ALA A 9 9.06 -0.33 13.80
N ARG A 10 8.48 -1.55 13.65
CA ARG A 10 7.59 -1.90 12.52
C ARG A 10 6.39 -0.95 12.41
N TYR A 11 5.90 -0.44 13.54
CA TYR A 11 4.75 0.47 13.60
C TYR A 11 5.14 1.95 13.53
N LEU A 12 6.37 2.31 13.90
CA LEU A 12 6.79 3.71 14.01
C LEU A 12 7.45 4.28 12.75
N GLY A 13 7.87 3.45 11.78
CA GLY A 13 8.39 3.89 10.48
C GLY A 13 9.69 4.69 10.57
N SER A 14 10.79 4.12 10.08
CA SER A 14 12.04 4.88 9.87
C SER A 14 12.03 5.54 8.49
N PRO A 15 12.70 6.69 8.27
CA PRO A 15 12.93 7.21 6.92
C PRO A 15 13.41 6.12 5.95
N GLY A 16 12.81 6.05 4.76
CA GLY A 16 13.09 5.02 3.75
C GLY A 16 12.54 3.61 4.07
N ALA A 17 11.69 3.45 5.10
CA ALA A 17 11.01 2.18 5.36
C ALA A 17 10.03 1.82 4.24
N ASP A 18 9.34 2.81 3.66
CA ASP A 18 8.43 2.58 2.52
C ASP A 18 9.21 2.15 1.26
N ASP A 19 10.39 2.73 0.98
CA ASP A 19 11.24 2.31 -0.15
C ASP A 19 11.76 0.87 0.01
N ARG A 20 12.23 0.52 1.22
CA ARG A 20 12.68 -0.86 1.50
C ARG A 20 11.53 -1.84 1.38
N HIS A 21 10.35 -1.47 1.87
CA HIS A 21 9.15 -2.29 1.77
C HIS A 21 8.71 -2.49 0.31
N ALA A 22 8.73 -1.44 -0.51
CA ALA A 22 8.43 -1.54 -1.94
C ALA A 22 9.43 -2.47 -2.67
N MET A 23 10.72 -2.32 -2.37
CA MET A 23 11.76 -3.16 -2.97
C MET A 23 11.68 -4.62 -2.52
N GLU A 24 11.33 -4.86 -1.26
CA GLU A 24 11.14 -6.20 -0.72
C GLU A 24 9.89 -6.87 -1.30
N THR A 25 8.80 -6.12 -1.46
CA THR A 25 7.59 -6.57 -2.16
C THR A 25 7.94 -7.01 -3.59
N ALA A 26 8.69 -6.18 -4.33
CA ALA A 26 9.16 -6.49 -5.68
C ALA A 26 10.05 -7.76 -5.71
N ARG A 27 10.93 -7.92 -4.72
CA ARG A 27 11.79 -9.10 -4.58
C ARG A 27 10.97 -10.37 -4.39
N ILE A 28 9.98 -10.35 -3.49
CA ILE A 28 9.10 -11.48 -3.20
C ILE A 28 8.24 -11.83 -4.41
N LEU A 29 7.67 -10.83 -5.10
CA LEU A 29 6.90 -11.05 -6.33
C LEU A 29 7.72 -11.79 -7.40
N ARG A 30 8.96 -11.35 -7.63
CA ARG A 30 9.88 -12.04 -8.56
C ARG A 30 10.15 -13.49 -8.14
N GLN A 31 10.34 -13.75 -6.85
CA GLN A 31 10.55 -15.11 -6.33
C GLN A 31 9.33 -16.01 -6.50
N LEU A 32 8.13 -15.43 -6.47
CA LEU A 32 6.87 -16.14 -6.70
C LEU A 32 6.53 -16.28 -8.19
N GLY A 33 7.42 -15.84 -9.10
CA GLY A 33 7.22 -15.97 -10.55
C GLY A 33 6.26 -14.94 -11.15
N ALA A 34 6.02 -13.82 -10.44
CA ALA A 34 5.24 -12.71 -10.98
C ALA A 34 5.86 -12.14 -12.25
N ASP A 35 5.01 -11.68 -13.17
CA ASP A 35 5.45 -10.94 -14.35
C ASP A 35 5.87 -9.50 -14.02
N GLU A 36 6.40 -8.81 -15.02
CA GLU A 36 6.94 -7.46 -14.87
C GLU A 36 5.87 -6.44 -14.44
N GLU A 37 4.65 -6.53 -14.98
CA GLU A 37 3.57 -5.60 -14.61
C GLU A 37 3.18 -5.75 -13.14
N LEU A 38 3.08 -6.97 -12.64
CA LEU A 38 2.76 -7.22 -11.24
C LEU A 38 3.90 -6.75 -10.32
N VAL A 39 5.16 -6.93 -10.73
CA VAL A 39 6.33 -6.40 -10.01
C VAL A 39 6.31 -4.86 -9.98
N VAL A 40 6.00 -4.21 -11.10
CA VAL A 40 5.86 -2.75 -11.18
C VAL A 40 4.73 -2.26 -10.28
N ALA A 41 3.58 -2.92 -10.29
CA ALA A 41 2.50 -2.63 -9.36
C ALA A 41 2.95 -2.76 -7.90
N GLY A 42 3.73 -3.80 -7.57
CA GLY A 42 4.32 -3.98 -6.25
C GLY A 42 5.24 -2.84 -5.82
N ILE A 43 6.04 -2.29 -6.72
CA ILE A 43 6.90 -1.13 -6.43
C ILE A 43 6.07 0.15 -6.18
N LEU A 44 5.00 0.34 -6.95
CA LEU A 44 4.25 1.59 -6.99
C LEU A 44 3.04 1.64 -6.06
N HIS A 45 2.57 0.50 -5.53
CA HIS A 45 1.26 0.42 -4.87
C HIS A 45 1.08 1.40 -3.70
N ASP A 46 2.15 1.68 -2.97
CA ASP A 46 2.18 2.56 -1.80
C ASP A 46 2.80 3.95 -2.10
N ALA A 47 3.14 4.26 -3.36
CA ALA A 47 3.92 5.46 -3.72
C ALA A 47 3.23 6.79 -3.36
N ALA A 48 1.89 6.81 -3.31
CA ALA A 48 1.12 8.01 -2.93
C ALA A 48 0.84 8.09 -1.42
N LYS A 49 1.31 7.13 -0.63
CA LYS A 49 1.12 7.11 0.83
C LYS A 49 1.89 8.26 1.49
N PRO A 50 1.26 9.02 2.40
CA PRO A 50 1.95 10.12 3.07
C PRO A 50 3.12 9.64 3.93
N ALA A 51 4.30 10.25 3.78
CA ALA A 51 5.50 9.93 4.56
C ALA A 51 5.31 10.09 6.09
N HIS A 52 4.44 11.00 6.52
CA HIS A 52 4.16 11.28 7.94
C HIS A 52 2.93 10.52 8.48
N THR A 53 2.66 9.31 7.97
CA THR A 53 1.55 8.49 8.43
C THR A 53 1.80 7.94 9.83
N LEU A 54 1.18 8.56 10.84
CA LEU A 54 1.14 8.10 12.23
C LEU A 54 0.35 6.79 12.44
N LEU A 55 0.64 6.08 13.53
CA LEU A 55 -0.03 4.82 13.91
C LEU A 55 -1.56 4.94 13.99
N TRP A 56 -2.06 6.05 14.55
CA TRP A 56 -3.51 6.24 14.69
C TRP A 56 -4.21 6.34 13.33
N HIS A 57 -3.56 6.85 12.28
CA HIS A 57 -4.12 6.87 10.92
C HIS A 57 -4.37 5.45 10.42
N ARG A 58 -3.41 4.54 10.67
CA ARG A 58 -3.51 3.12 10.28
C ARG A 58 -4.65 2.43 11.02
N ILE A 59 -4.72 2.61 12.35
CA ILE A 59 -5.79 2.05 13.19
C ILE A 59 -7.15 2.58 12.73
N ALA A 60 -7.28 3.89 12.54
CA ALA A 60 -8.53 4.50 12.11
C ALA A 60 -8.95 4.01 10.72
N ALA A 61 -8.01 3.80 9.78
CA ALA A 61 -8.32 3.26 8.46
C ALA A 61 -8.86 1.82 8.49
N VAL A 62 -8.34 0.98 9.40
CA VAL A 62 -8.87 -0.37 9.65
C VAL A 62 -10.29 -0.29 10.19
N LEU A 63 -10.53 0.54 11.20
CA LEU A 63 -11.87 0.74 11.79
C LEU A 63 -12.86 1.30 10.76
N LEU A 64 -12.42 2.18 9.86
CA LEU A 64 -13.28 2.70 8.79
C LEU A 64 -13.58 1.68 7.68
N GLY A 65 -12.88 0.54 7.65
CA GLY A 65 -13.16 -0.56 6.72
C GLY A 65 -14.56 -1.15 6.87
N ILE A 66 -15.14 -1.09 8.07
CA ILE A 66 -16.53 -1.53 8.33
C ILE A 66 -17.59 -0.46 8.01
N THR A 67 -17.17 0.78 7.73
CA THR A 67 -18.08 1.90 7.38
C THR A 67 -17.65 2.61 6.09
N PRO A 68 -17.87 2.00 4.90
CA PRO A 68 -17.36 2.52 3.63
C PRO A 68 -17.82 3.95 3.32
N ARG A 69 -19.07 4.29 3.66
CA ARG A 69 -19.63 5.65 3.42
C ARG A 69 -18.84 6.73 4.17
N VAL A 70 -18.48 6.46 5.43
CA VAL A 70 -17.69 7.39 6.26
C VAL A 70 -16.27 7.50 5.72
N ARG A 71 -15.67 6.37 5.37
CA ARG A 71 -14.34 6.33 4.74
C ARG A 71 -14.27 7.21 3.49
N THR A 72 -15.21 7.05 2.56
CA THR A 72 -15.26 7.84 1.31
C THR A 72 -15.44 9.33 1.60
N ARG A 73 -16.22 9.71 2.62
CA ARG A 73 -16.38 11.11 2.99
C ARG A 73 -15.07 11.71 3.53
N LEU A 74 -14.36 10.99 4.39
CA LEU A 74 -13.11 11.45 5.01
C LEU A 74 -11.94 11.46 4.01
N ALA A 75 -11.97 10.63 2.97
CA ALA A 75 -10.96 10.58 1.92
C ALA A 75 -10.93 11.82 0.99
N ARG A 76 -11.96 12.68 1.01
CA ARG A 76 -12.10 13.82 0.07
C ARG A 76 -11.25 15.05 0.41
N GLY A 77 -10.59 15.07 1.57
CA GLY A 77 -9.75 16.20 1.98
C GLY A 77 -8.27 16.03 1.61
N ASP A 78 -7.46 16.99 2.05
CA ASP A 78 -6.01 16.97 1.85
C ASP A 78 -5.20 16.85 3.16
N SER A 79 -5.88 16.58 4.27
CA SER A 79 -5.18 16.20 5.51
C SER A 79 -4.38 14.92 5.31
N THR A 80 -3.33 14.71 6.10
CA THR A 80 -2.54 13.46 6.08
C THR A 80 -3.44 12.23 6.17
N PHE A 81 -4.47 12.27 7.01
CA PHE A 81 -5.41 11.16 7.13
C PHE A 81 -6.26 10.96 5.88
N ALA A 82 -6.80 12.03 5.30
CA ALA A 82 -7.59 11.95 4.07
C ALA A 82 -6.75 11.38 2.92
N ARG A 83 -5.53 11.88 2.76
CA ARG A 83 -4.55 11.37 1.79
C ARG A 83 -4.21 9.91 2.05
N TYR A 84 -4.04 9.52 3.31
CA TYR A 84 -3.80 8.12 3.68
C TYR A 84 -5.01 7.21 3.35
N LEU A 85 -6.24 7.67 3.49
CA LEU A 85 -7.42 6.86 3.12
C LEU A 85 -7.56 6.67 1.60
N ASP A 86 -7.05 7.63 0.83
CA ASP A 86 -7.22 7.79 -0.62
C ASP A 86 -5.98 7.41 -1.44
N HIS A 87 -4.87 7.01 -0.78
CA HIS A 87 -3.58 6.85 -1.46
C HIS A 87 -3.60 5.80 -2.57
N ALA A 88 -4.38 4.71 -2.44
CA ALA A 88 -4.53 3.73 -3.51
C ALA A 88 -5.08 4.35 -4.80
N ARG A 89 -6.09 5.23 -4.70
CA ARG A 89 -6.64 5.94 -5.87
C ARG A 89 -5.64 6.94 -6.42
N ARG A 90 -5.02 7.75 -5.56
CA ARG A 90 -4.03 8.77 -5.97
C ARG A 90 -2.80 8.12 -6.62
N GLY A 91 -2.31 7.01 -6.08
CA GLY A 91 -1.19 6.26 -6.65
C GLY A 91 -1.52 5.64 -7.99
N ALA A 92 -2.76 5.16 -8.16
CA ALA A 92 -3.24 4.67 -9.45
C ALA A 92 -3.36 5.79 -10.50
N GLU A 93 -3.75 6.99 -10.07
CA GLU A 93 -3.75 8.19 -10.94
C GLU A 93 -2.33 8.60 -11.34
N MET A 94 -1.40 8.67 -10.39
CA MET A 94 0.01 8.93 -10.68
C MET A 94 0.60 7.91 -11.67
N ALA A 95 0.36 6.62 -11.44
CA ALA A 95 0.84 5.58 -12.35
C ALA A 95 0.23 5.71 -13.76
N ARG A 96 -1.05 6.10 -13.88
CA ARG A 96 -1.69 6.35 -15.18
C ARG A 96 -1.04 7.54 -15.89
N ASP A 97 -0.82 8.64 -15.17
CA ASP A 97 -0.22 9.85 -15.71
C ASP A 97 1.23 9.59 -16.17
N ASP A 98 1.93 8.67 -15.51
CA ASP A 98 3.27 8.18 -15.87
C ASP A 98 3.26 7.14 -17.02
N GLY A 99 2.09 6.81 -17.59
CA GLY A 99 1.95 5.91 -18.73
C GLY A 99 1.97 4.42 -18.38
N ALA A 100 1.75 4.05 -17.12
CA ALA A 100 1.62 2.65 -16.73
C ALA A 100 0.40 1.99 -17.39
N SER A 101 0.47 0.67 -17.57
CA SER A 101 -0.62 -0.08 -18.18
C SER A 101 -1.88 -0.08 -17.31
N GLU A 102 -3.03 -0.30 -17.94
CA GLU A 102 -4.32 -0.43 -17.25
C GLU A 102 -4.31 -1.56 -16.20
N ARG A 103 -3.49 -2.60 -16.40
CA ARG A 103 -3.35 -3.68 -15.40
C ARG A 103 -2.63 -3.18 -14.15
N VAL A 104 -1.50 -2.49 -14.30
CA VAL A 104 -0.77 -1.87 -13.18
C VAL A 104 -1.66 -0.90 -12.41
N VAL A 105 -2.34 0.00 -13.13
CA VAL A 105 -3.24 1.00 -12.55
C VAL A 105 -4.36 0.35 -11.74
N ARG A 106 -4.97 -0.73 -12.24
CA ARG A 106 -6.00 -1.48 -11.50
C ARG A 106 -5.47 -2.15 -10.24
N LEU A 107 -4.28 -2.76 -10.32
CA LEU A 107 -3.65 -3.42 -9.16
C LEU A 107 -3.37 -2.41 -8.05
N ILE A 108 -2.80 -1.25 -8.38
CA ILE A 108 -2.57 -0.15 -7.44
C ILE A 108 -3.89 0.36 -6.86
N ALA A 109 -4.92 0.59 -7.67
CA ALA A 109 -6.21 1.11 -7.17
C ALA A 109 -6.92 0.16 -6.20
N ARG A 110 -6.64 -1.15 -6.29
CA ARG A 110 -7.38 -2.21 -5.60
C ARG A 110 -6.59 -2.88 -4.48
N HIS A 111 -5.32 -2.56 -4.24
CA HIS A 111 -4.48 -3.26 -3.26
C HIS A 111 -5.01 -3.23 -1.80
N HIS A 112 -5.86 -2.25 -1.45
CA HIS A 112 -6.56 -2.18 -0.17
C HIS A 112 -7.86 -2.99 -0.08
N GLN A 113 -8.38 -3.44 -1.21
CA GLN A 113 -9.63 -4.18 -1.29
C GLN A 113 -9.38 -5.65 -1.01
N ARG A 114 -10.46 -6.39 -0.74
CA ARG A 114 -10.35 -7.85 -0.69
C ARG A 114 -9.90 -8.34 -2.07
N PRO A 115 -8.76 -9.07 -2.17
CA PRO A 115 -8.27 -9.55 -3.45
C PRO A 115 -9.24 -10.59 -4.01
N VAL A 116 -9.50 -10.52 -5.32
CA VAL A 116 -10.40 -11.43 -6.05
C VAL A 116 -9.73 -12.13 -7.22
N THR A 117 -8.60 -11.62 -7.72
CA THR A 117 -7.80 -12.25 -8.78
C THR A 117 -6.51 -12.82 -8.23
N ASP A 118 -5.88 -13.74 -8.98
CA ASP A 118 -4.59 -14.32 -8.60
C ASP A 118 -3.50 -13.25 -8.44
N ASP A 119 -3.45 -12.27 -9.35
CA ASP A 119 -2.52 -11.14 -9.25
C ASP A 119 -2.75 -10.31 -7.98
N GLU A 120 -4.01 -10.01 -7.65
CA GLU A 120 -4.35 -9.27 -6.42
C GLU A 120 -3.98 -10.07 -5.17
N MET A 121 -4.20 -11.39 -5.19
CA MET A 121 -3.81 -12.28 -4.10
C MET A 121 -2.29 -12.35 -3.95
N LEU A 122 -1.56 -12.39 -5.06
CA LEU A 122 -0.12 -12.47 -5.09
C LEU A 122 0.52 -11.16 -4.61
N LEU A 123 0.00 -10.01 -5.06
CA LEU A 123 0.39 -8.69 -4.56
C LEU A 123 0.15 -8.57 -3.06
N ALA A 124 -1.07 -8.90 -2.60
CA ALA A 124 -1.41 -8.80 -1.18
C ALA A 124 -0.60 -9.77 -0.31
N ARG A 125 -0.15 -10.91 -0.86
CA ARG A 125 0.74 -11.83 -0.16
C ARG A 125 2.14 -11.24 -0.04
N ALA A 126 2.71 -10.75 -1.15
CA ALA A 126 4.05 -10.19 -1.17
C ALA A 126 4.15 -8.95 -0.27
N ASP A 127 3.16 -8.06 -0.30
CA ASP A 127 3.04 -6.89 0.59
C ASP A 127 3.10 -7.29 2.07
N ARG A 128 2.30 -8.27 2.49
CA ARG A 128 2.30 -8.78 3.87
C ARG A 128 3.64 -9.40 4.29
N GLU A 129 4.29 -10.13 3.39
CA GLU A 129 5.59 -10.77 3.64
C GLU A 129 6.74 -9.74 3.64
N ALA A 130 6.59 -8.62 2.95
CA ALA A 130 7.54 -7.52 2.89
C ALA A 130 7.48 -6.56 4.10
N LEU A 131 6.60 -6.82 5.06
CA LEU A 131 6.60 -6.08 6.31
C LEU A 131 7.89 -6.39 7.10
N PRO A 132 8.63 -5.37 7.57
CA PRO A 132 9.82 -5.57 8.40
C PRO A 132 9.49 -6.32 9.70
#